data_AF-M4C008-F1
#
_entry.id   AF-M4C008-F1
#
_cell.length_a   1.000
_cell.length_b   1.000
_cell.length_c   1.000
_cell.angle_alpha   90.00
_cell.angle_beta   90.00
_cell.angle_gamma   90.00
#
_symmetry.space_group_name_H-M   'P 1'
#
loop_
_entity.id
_entity.type
_entity.pdbx_description
1 polymer ?
#
loop_
_entity_poly.entity_id
_entity_poly.type
_entity_poly.pdbx_seq_one_letter_code
_entity_poly.pdbx_strand_id
1 'polypeptide(L)'
;MATIPFRGALYRVSNMHPPVKGSVWARQLDTGGIRLAAQREYVVELHNVTRFTDVSRLTAYFEAHIAAGVELDDMDTCTPNSLTSTVWKLTVKLAGCPDFLCGVVRLIWYGSTIILKHPEVGNRLQCLHCGDVGHPMARCRYDADQIRGPGSRVATEQEVAGLEDLAVPFGSMAEVKQMASLRLQPKLKMISRLRLRWHRIRLL
;
A
#
# COMPACT_ATOMS: atom_id res chain seq x y z
N MET A 1 -44.37 -0.60 -17.22
CA MET A 1 -44.77 0.56 -16.40
C MET A 1 -45.37 0.02 -15.11
N ALA A 2 -44.87 0.46 -13.95
CA ALA A 2 -45.31 -0.05 -12.65
C ALA A 2 -46.36 0.90 -12.05
N THR A 3 -47.35 0.34 -11.35
CA THR A 3 -48.35 1.10 -10.62
C THR A 3 -48.22 0.74 -9.15
N ILE A 4 -48.10 1.75 -8.28
CA ILE A 4 -47.95 1.54 -6.84
C ILE A 4 -49.19 2.05 -6.09
N PRO A 5 -49.80 1.23 -5.22
CA PRO A 5 -50.87 1.68 -4.34
C PRO A 5 -50.29 2.46 -3.16
N PHE A 6 -50.77 3.69 -2.94
CA PHE A 6 -50.43 4.49 -1.76
C PHE A 6 -51.68 5.23 -1.28
N ARG A 7 -52.01 5.09 0.01
CA ARG A 7 -53.19 5.71 0.65
C ARG A 7 -54.51 5.52 -0.14
N GLY A 8 -54.75 4.31 -0.65
CA GLY A 8 -55.98 3.96 -1.35
C GLY A 8 -56.09 4.49 -2.80
N ALA A 9 -55.07 5.20 -3.29
CA ALA A 9 -54.98 5.65 -4.68
C ALA A 9 -53.84 4.92 -5.41
N LEU A 10 -54.05 4.66 -6.70
CA LEU A 10 -53.06 4.04 -7.57
C LEU A 10 -52.26 5.11 -8.29
N TYR A 11 -50.96 5.20 -8.00
CA TYR A 11 -50.04 6.13 -8.65
C TYR A 11 -49.26 5.41 -9.73
N ARG A 12 -49.26 5.98 -10.94
CA ARG A 12 -48.43 5.53 -12.05
C ARG A 12 -47.04 6.16 -11.91
N VAL A 13 -46.02 5.31 -11.79
CA VAL A 13 -44.63 5.76 -11.78
C VAL A 13 -44.05 5.61 -13.18
N SER A 14 -43.70 6.76 -13.78
CA SER A 14 -42.85 6.82 -14.97
C SER A 14 -41.41 7.00 -14.52
N ASN A 15 -40.52 6.11 -14.97
CA ASN A 15 -39.09 6.34 -14.80
C ASN A 15 -38.70 7.54 -15.68
N MET A 16 -38.29 8.65 -15.05
CA MET A 16 -37.94 9.90 -15.75
C MET A 16 -36.58 9.82 -16.44
N HIS A 17 -35.83 8.74 -16.22
CA HIS A 17 -34.55 8.54 -16.89
C HIS A 17 -34.74 7.82 -18.22
N PRO A 18 -34.04 8.25 -19.30
CA PRO A 18 -34.06 7.56 -20.58
C PRO A 18 -33.60 6.11 -20.41
N PRO A 19 -34.10 5.17 -21.23
CA PRO A 19 -33.74 3.76 -21.14
C PRO A 19 -32.22 3.60 -21.22
N VAL A 20 -31.68 3.01 -20.16
CA VAL A 20 -30.26 2.88 -19.83
C VAL A 20 -29.58 2.00 -20.89
N LYS A 21 -28.90 2.60 -21.89
CA LYS A 21 -28.03 1.87 -22.84
C LYS A 21 -26.61 1.71 -22.26
N GLY A 22 -26.20 0.47 -21.99
CA GLY A 22 -24.83 0.10 -21.61
C GLY A 22 -24.61 -0.25 -20.13
N SER A 23 -23.48 -0.89 -19.83
CA SER A 23 -23.08 -1.37 -18.49
C SER A 23 -23.03 -0.26 -17.43
N VAL A 24 -23.46 -0.57 -16.21
CA VAL A 24 -23.41 0.33 -15.03
C VAL A 24 -21.98 0.72 -14.70
N TRP A 25 -21.03 -0.20 -14.88
CA TRP A 25 -19.60 0.01 -14.66
C TRP A 25 -18.99 1.04 -15.63
N ALA A 26 -19.56 1.20 -16.82
CA ALA A 26 -19.07 2.17 -17.80
C ALA A 26 -19.42 3.64 -17.47
N ARG A 27 -20.11 3.89 -16.35
CA ARG A 27 -20.67 5.21 -15.98
C ARG A 27 -20.20 5.75 -14.64
N GLN A 28 -19.35 5.03 -13.92
CA GLN A 28 -18.77 5.57 -12.69
C GLN A 28 -17.75 6.66 -13.04
N LEU A 29 -18.23 7.89 -12.98
CA LEU A 29 -17.43 9.11 -12.98
C LEU A 29 -17.33 9.58 -11.53
N ASP A 30 -16.15 10.04 -11.11
CA ASP A 30 -16.00 10.72 -9.82
C ASP A 30 -16.79 12.06 -9.84
N THR A 31 -16.97 12.66 -8.67
CA THR A 31 -17.65 13.95 -8.42
C THR A 31 -17.16 15.09 -9.33
N GLY A 32 -15.95 14.98 -9.90
CA GLY A 32 -15.37 15.91 -10.87
C GLY A 32 -15.53 15.55 -12.36
N GLY A 33 -16.29 14.52 -12.73
CA GLY A 33 -16.56 14.16 -14.13
C GLY A 33 -15.41 13.45 -14.87
N ILE A 34 -14.37 13.04 -14.16
CA ILE A 34 -13.23 12.30 -14.72
C ILE A 34 -13.57 10.80 -14.72
N ARG A 35 -13.32 10.11 -15.85
CA ARG A 35 -13.34 8.64 -15.91
C ARG A 35 -12.39 8.13 -14.84
N LEU A 36 -12.86 7.26 -13.93
CA LEU A 36 -11.96 6.49 -13.07
C LEU A 36 -10.90 5.88 -13.99
N ALA A 37 -9.67 6.38 -13.89
CA ALA A 37 -8.54 5.80 -14.59
C ALA A 37 -8.61 4.30 -14.29
N ALA A 38 -8.48 3.45 -15.33
CA ALA A 38 -8.42 2.00 -15.13
C ALA A 38 -7.49 1.77 -13.93
N GLN A 39 -8.05 1.24 -12.83
CA GLN A 39 -7.32 1.18 -11.57
C GLN A 39 -6.07 0.35 -11.84
N ARG A 40 -4.91 1.01 -11.94
CA ARG A 40 -3.62 0.35 -12.21
C ARG A 40 -2.96 -0.14 -10.92
N GLU A 41 -3.48 0.34 -9.79
CA GLU A 41 -2.89 0.19 -8.48
C GLU A 41 -3.95 -0.26 -7.47
N TYR A 42 -3.59 -1.28 -6.70
CA TYR A 42 -4.37 -1.81 -5.60
C TYR A 42 -3.77 -1.28 -4.30
N VAL A 43 -4.57 -0.56 -3.52
CA VAL A 43 -4.13 0.13 -2.31
C VAL A 43 -4.72 -0.56 -1.09
N VAL A 44 -3.90 -0.87 -0.09
CA VAL A 44 -4.33 -1.41 1.21
C VAL A 44 -3.83 -0.50 2.31
N GLU A 45 -4.70 -0.17 3.26
CA GLU A 45 -4.29 0.55 4.47
C GLU A 45 -3.91 -0.46 5.55
N LEU A 46 -2.71 -0.33 6.10
CA LEU A 46 -2.17 -1.17 7.17
C LEU A 46 -2.30 -0.42 8.48
N HIS A 47 -3.14 -0.93 9.38
CA HIS A 47 -3.31 -0.38 10.71
C HIS A 47 -2.50 -1.14 11.76
N ASN A 48 -2.19 -0.48 12.87
CA ASN A 48 -1.39 -1.01 13.99
C ASN A 48 0.06 -1.33 13.63
N VAL A 49 0.59 -0.74 12.57
CA VAL A 49 2.03 -0.73 12.35
C VAL A 49 2.63 0.10 13.49
N THR A 50 3.64 -0.42 14.18
CA THR A 50 4.27 0.32 15.29
C THR A 50 5.52 1.03 14.78
N ARG A 51 5.98 2.08 15.47
CA ARG A 51 7.26 2.73 15.13
C ARG A 51 8.49 1.81 15.24
N PHE A 52 8.34 0.68 15.94
CA PHE A 52 9.40 -0.31 16.12
C PHE A 52 9.34 -1.42 15.05
N THR A 53 8.31 -1.40 14.20
CA THR A 53 8.23 -2.30 13.07
C THR A 53 9.33 -1.95 12.10
N ASP A 54 10.16 -2.94 11.76
CA ASP A 54 11.14 -2.82 10.68
C ASP A 54 10.39 -2.73 9.34
N VAL A 55 10.19 -1.50 8.88
CA VAL A 55 9.45 -1.18 7.66
C VAL A 55 10.17 -1.73 6.44
N SER A 56 11.51 -1.73 6.42
CA SER A 56 12.28 -2.26 5.30
C SER A 56 12.07 -3.76 5.15
N ARG A 57 12.09 -4.52 6.24
CA ARG A 57 11.76 -5.95 6.22
C ARG A 57 10.30 -6.20 5.87
N LEU A 58 9.38 -5.36 6.35
CA LEU A 58 7.97 -5.46 6.00
C LEU A 58 7.75 -5.24 4.49
N THR A 59 8.43 -4.26 3.89
CA THR A 59 8.42 -4.02 2.45
C THR A 59 9.00 -5.21 1.68
N ALA A 60 10.19 -5.68 2.07
CA ALA A 60 10.81 -6.86 1.44
C ALA A 60 9.93 -8.11 1.55
N TYR A 61 9.18 -8.25 2.64
CA TYR A 61 8.23 -9.35 2.83
C TYR A 61 7.10 -9.28 1.81
N PHE A 62 6.53 -8.10 1.57
CA PHE A 62 5.51 -7.94 0.54
C PHE A 62 6.09 -8.13 -0.87
N GLU A 63 7.27 -7.61 -1.16
CA GLU A 63 7.93 -7.81 -2.46
C GLU A 63 8.24 -9.29 -2.75
N ALA A 64 8.62 -10.06 -1.72
CA ALA A 64 8.87 -11.49 -1.86
C ALA A 64 7.60 -12.31 -2.18
N HIS A 65 6.43 -11.84 -1.72
CA HIS A 65 5.16 -12.55 -1.84
C HIS A 65 4.23 -12.01 -2.93
N ILE A 66 4.48 -10.80 -3.43
CA ILE A 66 3.67 -10.13 -4.44
C ILE A 66 4.55 -9.91 -5.67
N ALA A 67 4.20 -10.58 -6.79
CA ALA A 67 4.97 -10.51 -8.03
C ALA A 67 4.95 -9.12 -8.71
N ALA A 68 4.02 -8.24 -8.32
CA ALA A 68 3.92 -6.88 -8.82
C ALA A 68 4.74 -5.92 -7.95
N GLY A 69 5.15 -4.77 -8.51
CA GLY A 69 5.88 -3.75 -7.74
C GLY A 69 5.05 -3.25 -6.56
N VAL A 70 5.70 -3.14 -5.41
CA VAL A 70 5.11 -2.73 -4.13
C VAL A 70 5.76 -1.42 -3.66
N GLU A 71 4.95 -0.52 -3.12
CA GLU A 71 5.40 0.72 -2.46
C GLU A 71 4.68 0.83 -1.11
N LEU A 72 5.40 1.27 -0.08
CA LEU A 72 4.87 1.40 1.27
C LEU A 72 5.14 2.81 1.79
N ASP A 73 4.07 3.58 1.97
CA ASP A 73 4.12 5.00 2.36
C ASP A 73 3.56 5.21 3.78
N ASP A 74 4.22 6.03 4.59
CA ASP A 74 3.69 6.46 5.89
C ASP A 74 2.55 7.46 5.67
N MET A 75 1.35 7.13 6.15
CA MET A 75 0.19 8.04 6.05
C MET A 75 0.08 8.98 7.25
N ASP A 76 0.87 8.78 8.29
CA ASP A 76 0.81 9.66 9.44
C ASP A 76 1.52 10.99 9.15
N THR A 77 0.80 12.07 9.39
CA THR A 77 1.39 13.41 9.34
C THR A 77 2.01 13.64 10.70
N CYS A 78 3.33 13.47 10.79
CA CYS A 78 4.15 13.67 11.99
C CYS A 78 3.84 15.02 12.66
N THR A 79 2.82 15.06 13.50
CA THR A 79 2.61 16.16 14.44
C THR A 79 3.49 15.90 15.66
N PRO A 80 4.01 16.92 16.34
CA PRO A 80 4.88 16.75 17.50
C PRO A 80 4.29 15.89 18.64
N ASN A 81 2.98 15.66 18.62
CA ASN A 81 2.23 14.87 19.58
C ASN A 81 1.80 13.48 19.04
N SER A 82 2.11 13.14 17.79
CA SER A 82 1.83 11.80 17.27
C SER A 82 2.92 10.84 17.71
N LEU A 83 2.64 10.09 18.79
CA LEU A 83 3.56 9.09 19.34
C LEU A 83 3.50 7.74 18.58
N THR A 84 2.61 7.62 17.58
CA THR A 84 2.30 6.38 16.88
C THR A 84 1.88 6.67 15.45
N SER A 85 2.77 6.45 14.46
CA SER A 85 2.29 6.22 13.08
C SER A 85 1.47 4.93 13.14
N THR A 86 0.15 5.06 13.04
CA THR A 86 -0.77 3.92 13.18
C THR A 86 -1.21 3.36 11.83
N VAL A 87 -0.95 4.09 10.74
CA VAL A 87 -1.49 3.79 9.42
C VAL A 87 -0.42 3.96 8.35
N TRP A 88 -0.21 2.89 7.58
CA TRP A 88 0.66 2.87 6.41
C TRP A 88 -0.15 2.52 5.16
N LYS A 89 0.26 3.02 4.01
CA LYS A 89 -0.38 2.74 2.73
C LYS A 89 0.50 1.78 1.92
N LEU A 90 -0.01 0.59 1.67
CA LEU A 90 0.59 -0.38 0.76
C LEU A 90 -0.02 -0.19 -0.64
N THR A 91 0.78 0.24 -1.60
CA THR A 91 0.39 0.39 -3.00
C THR A 91 1.01 -0.73 -3.82
N VAL A 92 0.17 -1.52 -4.48
CA VAL A 92 0.60 -2.61 -5.37
C VAL A 92 0.28 -2.22 -6.80
N LYS A 93 1.25 -2.34 -7.72
CA LYS A 93 1.09 -2.02 -9.15
C LYS A 93 0.31 -3.11 -9.91
N LEU A 94 -0.87 -3.43 -9.41
CA LEU A 94 -1.80 -4.43 -9.96
C LEU A 94 -3.22 -3.83 -9.99
N ALA A 95 -4.01 -4.24 -10.99
CA ALA A 95 -5.38 -3.73 -11.16
C ALA A 95 -6.41 -4.31 -10.17
N GLY A 96 -6.03 -5.34 -9.40
CA GLY A 96 -6.91 -6.04 -8.46
C GLY A 96 -6.15 -6.52 -7.23
N CYS A 97 -6.87 -7.22 -6.35
CA CYS A 97 -6.28 -7.78 -5.14
C CYS A 97 -5.20 -8.82 -5.51
N PRO A 98 -3.97 -8.72 -5.00
CA PRO A 98 -2.97 -9.76 -5.15
C PRO A 98 -3.44 -11.06 -4.50
N ASP A 99 -3.20 -12.21 -5.14
CA ASP A 99 -3.60 -13.52 -4.61
C ASP A 99 -3.12 -13.74 -3.17
N PHE A 100 -1.92 -13.24 -2.85
CA PHE A 100 -1.34 -13.28 -1.50
C PHE A 100 -2.18 -12.57 -0.43
N LEU A 101 -2.84 -11.46 -0.78
CA LEU A 101 -3.65 -10.66 0.13
C LEU A 101 -5.13 -11.03 0.07
N CYS A 102 -5.53 -11.89 -0.87
CA CYS A 102 -6.92 -12.26 -1.06
C CYS A 102 -7.46 -12.99 0.18
N GLY A 103 -8.47 -12.41 0.82
CA GLY A 103 -9.05 -12.93 2.07
C GLY A 103 -8.20 -12.70 3.32
N VAL A 104 -7.05 -12.02 3.23
CA VAL A 104 -6.17 -11.75 4.36
C VAL A 104 -6.48 -10.38 4.96
N VAL A 105 -7.18 -10.36 6.09
CA VAL A 105 -7.52 -9.14 6.84
C VAL A 105 -6.56 -8.86 8.00
N ARG A 106 -5.72 -9.84 8.37
CA ARG A 106 -4.77 -9.75 9.49
C ARG A 106 -3.41 -10.30 9.11
N LEU A 107 -2.36 -9.56 9.42
CA LEU A 107 -0.97 -10.03 9.35
C LEU A 107 -0.39 -10.07 10.76
N ILE A 108 0.02 -11.27 11.20
CA ILE A 108 0.72 -11.46 12.47
C ILE A 108 2.21 -11.28 12.22
N TRP A 109 2.74 -10.15 12.67
CA TRP A 109 4.13 -9.72 12.49
C TRP A 109 4.85 -9.71 13.83
N TYR A 110 5.75 -10.67 14.08
CA TYR A 110 6.45 -10.85 15.36
C TYR A 110 5.52 -10.79 16.59
N GLY A 111 4.36 -11.46 16.49
CA GLY A 111 3.35 -11.50 17.56
C GLY A 111 2.43 -10.27 17.64
N SER A 112 2.69 -9.22 16.85
CA SER A 112 1.81 -8.06 16.72
C SER A 112 0.82 -8.25 15.57
N THR A 113 -0.43 -7.84 15.75
CA THR A 113 -1.47 -7.95 14.71
C THR A 113 -1.59 -6.64 13.94
N ILE A 114 -1.16 -6.67 12.68
CA ILE A 114 -1.39 -5.61 11.70
C ILE A 114 -2.73 -5.89 11.01
N ILE A 115 -3.62 -4.90 10.94
CA ILE A 115 -4.93 -5.04 10.29
C ILE A 115 -4.84 -4.50 8.87
N LEU A 116 -5.28 -5.30 7.91
CA LEU A 116 -5.31 -4.93 6.50
C LEU A 116 -6.72 -4.47 6.14
N LYS A 117 -6.83 -3.22 5.74
CA LYS A 117 -8.07 -2.63 5.24
C LYS A 117 -8.01 -2.54 3.72
N HIS A 118 -8.74 -3.46 3.10
CA HIS A 118 -8.89 -3.52 1.64
C HIS A 118 -9.80 -2.39 1.13
N PRO A 119 -9.67 -1.97 -0.14
CA PRO A 119 -10.54 -0.97 -0.77
C PRO A 119 -12.03 -1.32 -0.67
N GLU A 120 -12.35 -2.61 -0.71
CA GLU A 120 -13.71 -3.15 -0.66
C GLU A 120 -14.43 -2.87 0.67
N VAL A 121 -13.68 -2.67 1.75
CA VAL A 121 -14.22 -2.28 3.05
C VAL A 121 -14.72 -0.84 3.01
N GLY A 122 -14.07 0.02 2.21
CA GLY A 122 -14.40 1.43 2.07
C GLY A 122 -14.43 2.15 3.42
N ASN A 123 -15.51 2.89 3.67
CA ASN A 123 -15.71 3.66 4.90
C ASN A 123 -16.34 2.85 6.05
N ARG A 124 -16.45 1.51 5.91
CA ARG A 124 -17.02 0.69 6.97
C ARG A 124 -16.07 0.62 8.16
N LEU A 125 -16.66 0.57 9.36
CA LEU A 125 -15.89 0.42 10.59
C LEU A 125 -15.30 -1.00 10.68
N GLN A 126 -14.01 -1.11 10.41
CA GLN A 126 -13.22 -2.32 10.64
C GLN A 126 -12.65 -2.32 12.06
N CYS A 127 -12.78 -3.45 12.76
CA CYS A 127 -12.25 -3.63 14.09
C CYS A 127 -10.72 -3.69 14.06
N LEU A 128 -10.06 -2.80 14.80
CA LEU A 128 -8.58 -2.76 14.88
C LEU A 128 -7.96 -3.90 15.70
N HIS A 129 -8.77 -4.86 16.19
CA HIS A 129 -8.29 -6.04 16.90
C HIS A 129 -8.45 -7.32 16.09
N CYS A 130 -9.65 -7.60 15.58
CA CYS A 130 -9.93 -8.81 14.82
C CYS A 130 -10.05 -8.60 13.30
N GLY A 131 -10.07 -7.36 12.79
CA GLY A 131 -10.18 -7.08 11.36
C GLY A 131 -11.59 -7.26 10.77
N ASP A 132 -12.57 -7.72 11.55
CA ASP A 132 -13.96 -7.82 11.08
C ASP A 132 -14.66 -6.47 11.04
N VAL A 133 -15.67 -6.36 10.19
CA VAL A 133 -16.47 -5.16 10.04
C VAL A 133 -17.71 -5.21 10.95
N GLY A 134 -18.09 -4.06 11.50
CA GLY A 134 -19.39 -3.88 12.18
C GLY A 134 -19.34 -3.75 13.70
N HIS A 135 -18.15 -3.75 14.30
CA HIS A 135 -17.99 -3.46 15.72
C HIS A 135 -16.69 -2.70 16.01
N PRO A 136 -16.67 -1.84 17.05
CA PRO A 136 -15.44 -1.21 17.53
C PRO A 136 -14.60 -2.19 18.37
N MET A 137 -13.31 -1.90 18.51
CA MET A 137 -12.37 -2.69 19.31
C MET A 137 -12.87 -2.99 20.74
N ALA A 138 -13.49 -2.02 21.41
CA ALA A 138 -14.03 -2.18 22.76
C ALA A 138 -15.15 -3.23 22.90
N ARG A 139 -15.76 -3.66 21.79
CA ARG A 139 -16.79 -4.70 21.75
C ARG A 139 -16.31 -6.00 21.09
N CYS A 140 -15.02 -6.08 20.75
CA CYS A 140 -14.45 -7.27 20.18
C CYS A 140 -14.39 -8.39 21.23
N ARG A 141 -14.80 -9.59 20.84
CA ARG A 141 -14.80 -10.80 21.68
C ARG A 141 -13.92 -11.91 21.12
N TYR A 142 -13.09 -11.58 20.12
CA TYR A 142 -12.16 -12.54 19.55
C TYR A 142 -11.10 -12.93 20.57
N ASP A 143 -10.84 -14.22 20.68
CA ASP A 143 -9.71 -14.74 21.44
C ASP A 143 -8.43 -14.80 20.58
N ALA A 144 -7.30 -15.12 21.21
CA ALA A 144 -6.00 -15.16 20.54
C ALA A 144 -5.93 -16.22 19.42
N ASP A 145 -6.65 -17.33 19.57
CA ASP A 145 -6.64 -18.42 18.60
C ASP A 145 -7.51 -18.06 17.38
N GLN A 146 -8.64 -17.42 17.60
CA GLN A 146 -9.53 -16.88 16.56
C GLN A 146 -8.84 -15.78 15.75
N ILE A 147 -7.99 -14.95 16.38
CA ILE A 147 -7.18 -13.96 15.67
C ILE A 147 -6.22 -14.64 14.67
N ARG A 148 -5.65 -15.78 15.03
CA ARG A 148 -4.80 -16.62 14.17
C ARG A 148 -5.59 -17.54 13.22
N GLY A 149 -6.91 -17.47 13.27
CA GLY A 149 -7.82 -18.24 12.43
C GLY A 149 -7.94 -17.69 10.99
N PRO A 150 -9.03 -18.04 10.29
CA PRO A 150 -9.26 -17.69 8.88
C PRO A 150 -9.12 -16.20 8.60
N GLY A 151 -8.42 -15.87 7.52
CA GLY A 151 -8.14 -14.49 7.12
C GLY A 151 -6.99 -13.83 7.88
N SER A 152 -6.23 -14.62 8.66
CA SER A 152 -4.92 -14.22 9.15
C SER A 152 -3.79 -14.88 8.37
N ARG A 153 -2.69 -14.14 8.22
CA ARG A 153 -1.42 -14.65 7.71
C ARG A 153 -0.37 -14.42 8.79
N VAL A 154 0.36 -15.47 9.15
CA VAL A 154 1.47 -15.36 10.10
C VAL A 154 2.76 -15.24 9.29
N ALA A 155 3.48 -14.13 9.48
CA ALA A 155 4.84 -14.00 8.95
C ALA A 155 5.77 -14.77 9.91
N THR A 156 6.28 -15.91 9.45
CA THR A 156 7.16 -16.75 10.27
C THR A 156 8.56 -16.16 10.35
N GLU A 157 9.29 -16.41 11.45
CA GLU A 157 10.66 -15.94 11.59
C GLU A 157 11.57 -16.46 10.47
N GLN A 158 11.29 -17.63 9.92
CA GLN A 158 12.04 -18.22 8.80
C GLN A 158 11.83 -17.45 7.49
N GLU A 159 10.59 -17.06 7.20
CA GLU A 159 10.25 -16.24 6.03
C GLU A 159 10.88 -14.84 6.13
N VAL A 160 11.01 -14.30 7.34
CA VAL A 160 11.52 -12.94 7.56
C VAL A 160 13.04 -12.90 7.74
N ALA A 161 13.67 -13.94 8.29
CA ALA A 161 15.12 -13.98 8.56
C ALA A 161 15.99 -13.94 7.30
N GLY A 162 15.46 -14.40 6.16
CA GLY A 162 16.14 -14.35 4.87
C GLY A 162 15.96 -13.04 4.10
N LEU A 163 15.13 -12.12 4.61
CA LEU A 163 14.88 -10.83 3.96
C LEU A 163 15.96 -9.84 4.39
N GLU A 164 16.69 -9.30 3.41
CA GLU A 164 17.68 -8.28 3.67
C GLU A 164 17.01 -7.01 4.20
N ASP A 165 17.57 -6.46 5.29
CA ASP A 165 17.22 -5.14 5.76
C ASP A 165 17.81 -4.10 4.79
N LEU A 166 16.99 -3.68 3.84
CA LEU A 166 17.33 -2.64 2.85
C LEU A 166 17.67 -1.28 3.50
N ALA A 167 17.48 -1.10 4.82
CA ALA A 167 17.91 0.09 5.54
C ALA A 167 19.39 0.06 5.97
N VAL A 168 20.13 -1.04 5.79
CA VAL A 168 21.58 -1.05 6.03
C VAL A 168 22.24 -0.37 4.82
N PRO A 169 22.67 0.90 4.91
CA PRO A 169 23.01 1.65 3.70
C PRO A 169 24.29 1.13 3.06
N PHE A 170 25.16 0.48 3.85
CA PHE A 170 26.40 -0.18 3.43
C PHE A 170 26.79 -1.21 4.49
N GLY A 171 27.13 -2.44 4.09
CA GLY A 171 27.57 -3.50 5.01
C GLY A 171 28.97 -3.26 5.58
N SER A 172 29.73 -2.31 5.04
CA SER A 172 31.02 -1.89 5.56
C SER A 172 31.51 -0.55 5.01
N MET A 173 32.47 0.08 5.70
CA MET A 173 33.18 1.26 5.18
C MET A 173 33.98 0.99 3.90
N ALA A 174 34.32 -0.27 3.61
CA ALA A 174 34.99 -0.64 2.37
C ALA A 174 34.05 -0.46 1.15
N GLU A 175 32.77 -0.84 1.34
CA GLU A 175 31.73 -0.72 0.32
C GLU A 175 31.39 0.75 0.01
N VAL A 176 31.32 1.60 1.05
CA VAL A 176 31.20 3.06 0.91
C VAL A 176 32.34 3.62 0.05
N LYS A 177 33.59 3.24 0.36
CA LYS A 177 34.78 3.71 -0.37
C LYS A 177 34.78 3.26 -1.83
N GLN A 178 34.32 2.04 -2.11
CA GLN A 178 34.24 1.51 -3.47
C GLN A 178 33.19 2.25 -4.31
N MET A 179 32.00 2.47 -3.75
CA MET A 179 30.92 3.22 -4.42
C MET A 179 31.27 4.70 -4.62
N ALA A 180 31.92 5.34 -3.64
CA ALA A 180 32.44 6.69 -3.78
C ALA A 180 33.49 6.78 -4.89
N SER A 181 34.40 5.80 -4.97
CA SER A 181 35.44 5.73 -6.01
C SER A 181 34.84 5.59 -7.41
N LEU A 182 33.86 4.72 -7.59
CA LEU A 182 33.16 4.54 -8.86
C LEU A 182 32.46 5.83 -9.33
N ARG A 183 31.84 6.59 -8.41
CA ARG A 183 31.19 7.88 -8.73
C ARG A 183 32.19 9.00 -9.04
N LEU A 184 33.42 8.94 -8.50
CA LEU A 184 34.49 9.92 -8.75
C LEU A 184 35.25 9.66 -10.06
N GLN A 185 35.34 8.41 -10.51
CA GLN A 185 36.05 8.05 -11.76
C GLN A 185 35.56 8.78 -13.02
N PRO A 186 34.26 8.91 -13.32
CA PRO A 186 33.80 9.67 -14.48
C PRO A 186 34.13 11.16 -14.36
N LYS A 187 34.06 11.73 -13.14
CA LYS A 187 34.38 13.15 -12.89
C LYS A 187 35.87 13.45 -13.08
N LEU A 188 36.75 12.57 -12.60
CA LEU A 188 38.20 12.67 -12.79
C LEU A 188 38.61 12.53 -14.27
N LYS A 189 37.98 11.60 -15.01
CA LYS A 189 38.20 11.44 -16.47
C LYS A 189 37.73 12.66 -17.27
N MET A 190 36.67 13.33 -16.82
CA MET A 190 36.18 14.57 -17.47
C MET A 190 37.14 15.74 -17.22
N ILE A 191 37.62 15.89 -15.99
CA ILE A 191 38.59 16.95 -15.61
C ILE A 191 39.93 16.76 -16.34
N SER A 192 40.45 15.53 -16.45
CA SER A 192 41.69 15.26 -17.17
C SER A 192 41.58 15.53 -18.68
N ARG A 193 40.44 15.18 -19.31
CA ARG A 193 40.15 15.51 -20.71
C ARG A 193 40.04 17.01 -20.96
N LEU A 194 39.42 17.76 -20.04
CA LEU A 194 39.36 19.21 -20.10
C LEU A 194 40.77 19.82 -19.98
N ARG A 195 41.59 19.36 -19.03
CA ARG A 195 42.97 19.85 -18.85
C ARG A 195 43.85 19.65 -20.09
N LEU A 196 43.77 18.49 -20.74
CA LEU A 196 44.49 18.20 -21.99
C LEU A 196 44.02 19.08 -23.15
N ARG A 197 42.72 19.41 -23.21
CA ARG A 197 42.16 20.29 -24.24
C ARG A 197 42.62 21.74 -24.07
N TRP A 198 42.73 22.21 -22.83
CA TRP A 198 43.24 23.54 -22.51
C TRP A 198 44.74 23.71 -22.81
N HIS A 199 45.57 22.67 -22.61
CA HIS A 199 46.98 22.73 -23.01
C HIS A 199 47.16 22.74 -24.54
N ARG A 200 46.30 22.09 -25.30
CA ARG A 200 46.35 22.10 -26.77
C ARG A 200 45.96 23.44 -27.39
N ILE A 201 45.06 24.19 -26.75
CA ILE A 201 44.63 25.53 -27.20
C ILE A 201 45.69 26.59 -26.90
N ARG A 202 46.56 26.38 -25.91
CA ARG A 202 47.60 27.34 -25.50
C ARG A 202 48.91 27.25 -26.31
N LEU A 203 49.00 26.27 -27.22
CA LEU A 203 50.17 25.99 -28.08
C LEU A 203 49.89 26.26 -29.57
N LEU A 204 48.75 26.90 -29.87
CA LEU A 204 48.40 27.51 -31.16
C LEU A 204 48.36 29.02 -30.98
#